data_AF-A0A2S9FXW6-F1
#
_entry.id   AF-A0A2S9FXW6-F1
#
_cell.length_a   1.000
_cell.length_b   1.000
_cell.length_c   1.000
_cell.angle_alpha   90.00
_cell.angle_beta   90.00
_cell.angle_gamma   90.00
#
_symmetry.space_group_name_H-M   'P 1'
#
loop_
_entity.id
_entity.type
_entity.pdbx_description
1 polymer ?
#
loop_
_entity_poly.entity_id
_entity_poly.type
_entity_poly.pdbx_seq_one_letter_code
_entity_poly.pdbx_strand_id
1 'polypeptide(L)' 'MATDIAAPPRRSEKSRMAIVGATRKLLMERGFDKLTIEAVAARAGVGKQTI' A
#
# COMPACT_ATOMS: atom_id res chain seq x y z
N MET A 1 -33.40 -3.50 -1.66
CA MET A 1 -32.68 -2.33 -1.15
C MET A 1 -31.34 -2.83 -0.61
N ALA A 2 -30.38 -3.06 -1.50
CA ALA A 2 -29.04 -3.53 -1.14
C ALA A 2 -28.12 -2.30 -1.12
N THR A 3 -27.60 -1.98 0.05
CA THR A 3 -26.63 -0.91 0.26
C THR A 3 -25.36 -1.24 -0.51
N ASP A 4 -25.18 -0.58 -1.65
CA ASP A 4 -23.88 -0.43 -2.30
C ASP A 4 -23.02 0.35 -1.32
N ILE A 5 -22.20 -0.35 -0.52
CA ILE A 5 -21.19 0.30 0.32
C ILE A 5 -20.18 0.86 -0.67
N ALA A 6 -20.48 2.07 -1.16
CA ALA A 6 -19.66 2.82 -2.09
C ALA A 6 -18.25 2.80 -1.54
N ALA A 7 -17.39 2.03 -2.20
CA ALA A 7 -16.02 1.84 -1.79
C ALA A 7 -15.40 3.22 -1.54
N PRO A 8 -14.62 3.39 -0.45
CA PRO A 8 -13.98 4.67 -0.13
C PRO A 8 -13.24 5.19 -1.38
N PRO A 9 -13.16 6.53 -1.58
CA PRO A 9 -12.71 7.15 -2.83
C PRO A 9 -11.49 6.40 -3.36
N ARG A 10 -11.65 5.79 -4.54
CA ARG A 10 -10.71 4.80 -5.08
C ARG A 10 -9.33 5.43 -5.11
N ARG A 11 -8.47 5.02 -4.17
CA ARG A 11 -7.04 5.33 -4.19
C ARG A 11 -6.55 4.99 -5.61
N SER A 12 -5.82 5.91 -6.25
CA SER A 12 -5.40 5.73 -7.66
C SER A 12 -4.79 4.35 -7.86
N GLU A 13 -5.12 3.67 -8.95
CA GLU A 13 -4.53 2.36 -9.28
C GLU A 13 -3.00 2.44 -9.31
N LYS A 14 -2.44 3.59 -9.68
CA LYS A 14 -1.02 3.89 -9.59
C LYS A 14 -0.47 3.73 -8.18
N SER A 15 -1.14 4.30 -7.17
CA SER A 15 -0.76 4.15 -5.76
C SER A 15 -0.88 2.69 -5.33
N ARG A 16 -1.94 1.99 -5.74
CA ARG A 16 -2.11 0.57 -5.43
C ARG A 16 -0.95 -0.27 -5.95
N MET A 17 -0.57 -0.08 -7.22
CA MET A 17 0.56 -0.79 -7.82
C MET A 17 1.90 -0.41 -7.16
N ALA A 18 2.09 0.87 -6.82
CA ALA A 18 3.29 1.33 -6.13
C ALA A 18 3.47 0.66 -4.75
N ILE A 19 2.38 0.53 -3.99
CA ILE A 19 2.37 -0.13 -2.68
C ILE A 19 2.75 -1.60 -2.82
N VAL A 20 2.09 -2.35 -3.71
CA VAL A 20 2.38 -3.78 -3.92
C VAL A 20 3.84 -3.99 -4.37
N GLY A 21 4.32 -3.16 -5.30
CA GLY A 21 5.70 -3.20 -5.78
C GLY A 21 6.73 -2.88 -4.68
N ALA A 22 6.45 -1.88 -3.84
CA ALA A 22 7.29 -1.50 -2.71
C ALA A 22 7.36 -2.63 -1.67
N THR A 23 6.23 -3.22 -1.30
CA THR A 23 6.15 -4.35 -0.37
C THR A 23 6.97 -5.54 -0.87
N ARG A 24 6.81 -5.92 -2.14
CA ARG A 24 7.57 -7.04 -2.73
C ARG A 24 9.08 -6.80 -2.66
N LYS A 25 9.54 -5.59 -2.99
CA LYS A 25 10.97 -5.25 -2.93
C LYS A 25 11.50 -5.30 -1.50
N LEU A 26 10.75 -4.75 -0.54
CA LEU A 26 11.18 -4.74 0.87
C LEU A 26 11.23 -6.15 1.47
N LEU A 27 10.25 -7.00 1.14
CA LEU A 27 10.26 -8.41 1.53
C LEU A 27 11.50 -9.14 1.01
N MET A 28 11.88 -8.92 -0.25
CA MET A 28 13.06 -9.53 -0.85
C MET A 28 14.38 -9.01 -0.26
N GLU A 29 14.45 -7.72 0.07
CA GLU A 29 15.67 -7.11 0.59
C GLU A 29 15.91 -7.36 2.08
N ARG A 30 14.84 -7.45 2.88
CA ARG A 30 14.96 -7.39 4.36
C ARG A 30 14.24 -8.51 5.09
N GLY A 31 13.45 -9.32 4.39
CA GLY A 31 12.58 -10.32 5.00
C GLY A 31 11.34 -9.71 5.66
N PHE A 32 10.47 -10.58 6.18
CA PHE A 32 9.20 -10.18 6.79
C PHE A 32 9.40 -9.45 8.13
N ASP A 33 10.34 -9.91 8.96
CA ASP A 33 10.56 -9.39 10.32
C ASP A 33 10.95 -7.91 10.36
N LYS A 34 11.50 -7.38 9.26
CA LYS A 34 11.92 -5.99 9.13
C LYS A 34 10.98 -5.15 8.26
N LEU A 35 9.84 -5.70 7.85
CA LEU A 35 8.85 -4.98 7.05
C LEU A 35 7.97 -4.12 7.96
N THR A 36 7.91 -2.81 7.69
CA THR A 36 7.00 -1.90 8.39
C THR A 36 6.12 -1.14 7.41
N ILE A 37 4.94 -0.74 7.87
CA ILE A 37 4.01 0.10 7.10
C ILE A 37 4.72 1.40 6.67
N GLU A 38 5.51 2.01 7.54
CA GLU A 38 6.31 3.19 7.22
C GLU A 38 7.29 2.98 6.07
N ALA A 39 8.02 1.87 6.08
CA ALA A 39 9.00 1.59 5.05
C ALA A 39 8.31 1.38 3.69
N VAL A 40 7.15 0.72 3.69
CA VAL A 40 6.34 0.54 2.47
C VAL A 40 5.80 1.88 1.98
N ALA A 41 5.23 2.71 2.87
CA ALA A 41 4.71 4.02 2.52
C ALA A 41 5.79 4.93 1.92
N ALA A 42 6.95 5.01 2.59
CA ALA A 42 8.10 5.79 2.14
C ALA A 42 8.62 5.31 0.78
N ARG A 43 8.67 4.00 0.54
CA ARG A 43 9.13 3.45 -0.73
C ARG A 43 8.11 3.55 -1.86
N ALA A 44 6.83 3.47 -1.55
CA ALA A 44 5.74 3.63 -2.51
C ALA A 44 5.45 5.12 -2.83
N GLY A 45 6.01 6.06 -2.05
CA GLY A 45 5.78 7.49 -2.22
C GLY A 45 4.35 7.90 -1.86
N VAL A 46 3.74 7.22 -0.88
CA VAL A 46 2.36 7.48 -0.42
C VAL A 46 2.35 7.83 1.07
N GLY A 47 1.36 8.60 1.51
CA GLY A 47 1.17 8.88 2.94
C GLY A 47 0.76 7.63 3.72
N LYS A 48 0.95 7.63 5.05
CA LYS A 48 0.53 6.48 5.89
C LYS A 48 -0.98 6.22 5.85
N GLN A 49 -1.79 7.27 5.73
CA GLN A 49 -3.25 7.18 5.51
C GLN A 49 -3.60 6.57 4.14
N THR A 50 -2.61 6.47 3.25
CA THR A 50 -2.69 5.97 1.89
C THR A 50 -2.07 4.57 1.74
N ILE A 51 -1.61 3.92 2.82
CA ILE A 51 -1.41 2.45 2.86
C ILE A 51 -2.71 1.81 3.34
#